data_AF-A0A963PSV8-F1
#
_entry.id   AF-A0A963PSV8-F1
#
_cell.length_a   1.000
_cell.length_b   1.000
_cell.length_c   1.000
_cell.angle_alpha   90.00
_cell.angle_beta   90.00
_cell.angle_gamma   90.00
#
_symmetry.space_group_name_H-M   'P 1'
#
loop_
_entity.id
_entity.type
_entity.pdbx_description
1 polymer ?
#
loop_
_entity_poly.entity_id
_entity_poly.type
_entity_poly.pdbx_seq_one_letter_code
_entity_poly.pdbx_strand_id
1 'polypeptide(L)'
;AARTIQEQALKQNMVTLHNRINELGVAEPVIQQQGLDRIVVQLPGVQDTAKAKDILGRTATLEVRLVDESPEGQAAEAGTGPVPFGSERFLERNSRPVIVKKQVILTGENLTDAQPGFDNQTQEAAVHLNLDAKGSRIFRDVTRENIG
;
A
#
# COMPACT_ATOMS: atom_id res chain seq x y z
N ALA A 1 19.51 14.87 -12.85
CA ALA A 1 18.08 14.72 -12.50
C ALA A 1 17.58 13.29 -12.74
N ALA A 2 17.43 12.83 -13.99
CA ALA A 2 16.89 11.50 -14.29
C ALA A 2 17.67 10.33 -13.66
N ARG A 3 19.01 10.38 -13.68
CA ARG A 3 19.88 9.33 -13.12
C ARG A 3 19.74 9.18 -11.59
N THR A 4 19.59 10.31 -10.88
CA THR A 4 19.41 10.35 -9.42
C THR A 4 18.05 9.78 -9.02
N ILE A 5 17.00 10.10 -9.78
CA ILE A 5 15.65 9.56 -9.57
C ILE A 5 15.66 8.04 -9.80
N GLN A 6 16.34 7.58 -10.85
CA GLN A 6 16.45 6.16 -11.17
C GLN A 6 17.22 5.38 -10.09
N GLU A 7 18.32 5.92 -9.58
CA GLU A 7 19.07 5.33 -8.45
C GLU A 7 18.24 5.29 -7.16
N GLN A 8 17.48 6.35 -6.86
CA GLN A 8 16.58 6.39 -5.71
C GLN A 8 15.45 5.37 -5.83
N ALA A 9 14.81 5.29 -7.01
CA ALA A 9 13.76 4.31 -7.28
C ALA A 9 14.29 2.87 -7.17
N LEU A 10 15.52 2.61 -7.64
CA LEU A 10 16.13 1.29 -7.55
C LEU A 10 16.42 0.90 -6.10
N LYS A 11 16.98 1.83 -5.30
CA LYS A 11 17.20 1.62 -3.87
C LYS A 11 15.90 1.35 -3.12
N GLN A 12 14.85 2.11 -3.42
CA GLN A 12 13.53 1.89 -2.84
C GLN A 12 12.99 0.50 -3.18
N ASN A 13 13.08 0.11 -4.45
CA ASN A 13 12.64 -1.21 -4.91
C ASN A 13 13.43 -2.35 -4.24
N MET A 14 14.73 -2.17 -3.99
CA MET A 14 15.53 -3.15 -3.25
C MET A 14 15.03 -3.33 -1.81
N VAL A 15 14.67 -2.25 -1.11
CA VAL A 15 14.09 -2.31 0.24
C VAL A 15 12.73 -3.01 0.21
N THR A 16 11.88 -2.68 -0.76
CA THR A 16 10.58 -3.33 -0.92
C THR A 16 10.72 -4.83 -1.21
N LEU A 17 11.64 -5.22 -2.08
CA LEU A 17 11.92 -6.64 -2.35
C LEU A 17 12.45 -7.35 -1.11
N HIS A 18 13.32 -6.71 -0.33
CA HIS A 18 13.83 -7.28 0.91
C HIS A 18 12.72 -7.61 1.90
N ASN A 19 11.80 -6.68 2.15
CA ASN A 19 10.67 -6.89 3.06
C ASN A 19 9.76 -8.03 2.58
N ARG A 20 9.47 -8.11 1.27
CA ARG A 20 8.63 -9.18 0.68
C ARG A 20 9.29 -10.56 0.74
N ILE A 21 10.61 -10.62 0.72
CA ILE A 21 11.34 -11.90 0.85
C ILE A 21 11.34 -12.39 2.29
N ASN A 22 11.39 -11.49 3.27
CA ASN A 22 11.25 -11.86 4.67
C ASN A 22 9.89 -12.53 4.93
N GLU A 23 8.83 -12.09 4.24
CA GLU A 23 7.51 -12.74 4.29
C GLU A 23 7.48 -14.16 3.69
N LEU A 24 8.44 -14.51 2.83
CA LEU A 24 8.59 -15.87 2.28
C LEU A 24 9.30 -16.84 3.26
N GLY A 25 9.80 -16.34 4.39
CA GLY A 25 10.54 -17.15 5.38
C GLY A 25 11.93 -17.59 4.90
N VAL A 26 12.52 -16.89 3.92
CA VAL A 26 13.86 -17.16 3.41
C VAL A 26 14.89 -16.48 4.32
N ALA A 27 15.74 -17.26 4.97
CA ALA A 27 16.64 -16.76 6.02
C ALA A 27 17.80 -15.88 5.51
N GLU A 28 18.26 -16.08 4.26
CA GLU A 28 19.45 -15.38 3.73
C GLU A 28 19.31 -15.06 2.22
N PRO A 29 18.45 -14.10 1.84
CA PRO A 29 18.33 -13.72 0.44
C PRO A 29 19.43 -12.77 -0.01
N VAL A 30 19.91 -12.94 -1.25
CA VAL A 30 20.87 -12.03 -1.87
C VAL A 30 20.14 -11.12 -2.84
N ILE A 31 20.13 -9.81 -2.55
CA ILE A 31 19.50 -8.78 -3.38
C ILE A 31 20.59 -7.81 -3.82
N GLN A 32 20.89 -7.78 -5.10
CA GLN A 32 21.96 -6.96 -5.65
C GLN A 32 21.48 -6.19 -6.87
N GLN A 33 21.91 -4.94 -6.98
CA GLN A 33 21.74 -4.18 -8.21
C GLN A 33 22.64 -4.76 -9.31
N GLN A 34 22.06 -5.04 -10.47
CA GLN A 34 22.78 -5.44 -11.67
C GLN A 34 22.63 -4.34 -12.73
N GLY A 35 23.73 -3.63 -13.00
CA GLY A 35 23.69 -2.52 -13.94
C GLY A 35 22.91 -1.31 -13.40
N LEU A 36 22.24 -0.58 -14.29
CA LEU A 36 21.58 0.70 -13.95
C LEU A 36 20.08 0.55 -13.65
N ASP A 37 19.47 -0.57 -14.06
CA ASP A 37 18.00 -0.73 -14.11
C ASP A 37 17.50 -2.10 -13.65
N ARG A 38 18.39 -3.01 -13.20
CA ARG A 38 18.00 -4.37 -12.80
C ARG A 38 18.39 -4.67 -11.36
N ILE A 39 17.60 -5.52 -10.73
CA ILE A 39 17.86 -6.10 -9.41
C ILE A 39 17.88 -7.61 -9.59
N VAL A 40 18.96 -8.25 -9.18
CA VAL A 40 19.09 -9.70 -9.09
C VAL A 40 18.73 -10.13 -7.68
N VAL A 41 17.77 -11.05 -7.59
CA VAL A 41 17.31 -11.65 -6.34
C VAL A 41 17.63 -13.14 -6.38
N GLN A 42 18.34 -13.63 -5.36
CA GLN A 42 18.62 -15.04 -5.17
C GLN A 42 17.98 -15.50 -3.86
N LEU A 43 17.17 -16.56 -3.93
CA LEU A 43 16.40 -17.12 -2.82
C LEU A 43 16.81 -18.57 -2.59
N PRO A 44 17.84 -18.85 -1.78
CA PRO A 44 18.22 -20.22 -1.44
C PRO A 44 17.07 -20.95 -0.75
N GLY A 45 16.80 -22.20 -1.15
CA GLY A 45 15.80 -23.05 -0.48
C GLY A 45 14.34 -22.72 -0.78
N VAL A 46 14.03 -21.80 -1.70
CA VAL A 46 12.64 -21.57 -2.15
C VAL A 46 12.14 -22.79 -2.92
N GLN A 47 11.09 -23.44 -2.39
CA GLN A 47 10.47 -24.60 -3.02
C GLN A 47 9.48 -24.20 -4.12
N ASP A 48 8.76 -23.09 -3.92
CA ASP A 48 7.77 -22.58 -4.86
C ASP A 48 8.23 -21.24 -5.46
N THR A 49 8.92 -21.33 -6.59
CA THR A 49 9.39 -20.17 -7.35
C THR A 49 8.25 -19.40 -8.02
N ALA A 50 7.10 -20.04 -8.31
CA ALA A 50 5.95 -19.38 -8.91
C ALA A 50 5.26 -18.47 -7.89
N LYS A 51 5.06 -18.97 -6.67
CA LYS A 51 4.56 -18.17 -5.54
C LYS A 51 5.52 -17.04 -5.18
N ALA A 52 6.83 -17.30 -5.15
CA ALA A 52 7.82 -16.24 -4.93
C ALA A 52 7.78 -15.18 -6.04
N LYS A 53 7.64 -15.58 -7.32
CA LYS A 53 7.54 -14.64 -8.44
C LYS A 53 6.25 -13.82 -8.41
N ASP A 54 5.11 -14.39 -8.01
CA ASP A 54 3.85 -13.66 -7.81
C ASP A 54 3.98 -12.67 -6.64
N ILE A 55 4.51 -13.15 -5.51
CA ILE A 55 4.73 -12.33 -4.31
C ILE A 55 5.79 -11.27 -4.52
N LEU A 56 6.72 -11.37 -5.47
CA LEU A 56 7.74 -10.34 -5.76
C LEU A 56 7.43 -9.48 -7.00
N GLY A 57 6.64 -10.00 -7.94
CA GLY A 57 6.31 -9.33 -9.20
C GLY A 57 5.09 -8.42 -9.14
N ARG A 58 4.23 -8.56 -8.12
CA ARG A 58 3.07 -7.67 -7.95
C ARG A 58 3.50 -6.28 -7.51
N THR A 59 3.04 -5.22 -8.17
CA THR A 59 3.12 -3.88 -7.59
C THR A 59 1.98 -3.75 -6.58
N ALA A 60 2.30 -3.77 -5.28
CA ALA A 60 1.31 -3.45 -4.26
C ALA A 60 1.09 -1.94 -4.26
N THR A 61 -0.02 -1.48 -4.86
CA THR A 61 -0.42 -0.08 -4.82
C THR A 61 -1.25 0.17 -3.55
N LEU A 62 -0.74 1.03 -2.67
CA LEU A 62 -1.49 1.54 -1.54
C LEU A 62 -2.07 2.91 -1.90
N GLU A 63 -3.36 3.10 -1.65
CA GLU A 63 -4.07 4.37 -1.80
C GLU A 63 -4.96 4.62 -0.58
N VAL A 64 -4.92 5.85 -0.09
CA VAL A 64 -5.84 6.34 0.94
C VAL A 64 -6.82 7.30 0.26
N ARG A 65 -8.12 7.01 0.41
CA ARG A 65 -9.24 7.75 -0.18
C ARG A 65 -10.31 7.95 0.89
N LEU A 66 -11.08 9.04 0.80
CA LEU A 66 -12.22 9.26 1.69
C LEU A 66 -13.37 8.36 1.29
N VAL A 67 -14.13 7.91 2.28
CA VAL A 67 -15.46 7.35 2.08
C VAL A 67 -16.42 8.47 1.68
N ASP A 68 -17.37 8.16 0.79
CA ASP A 68 -18.42 9.09 0.39
C ASP A 68 -19.64 8.91 1.31
N GLU A 69 -19.70 9.76 2.34
CA GLU A 69 -20.78 9.74 3.35
C GLU A 69 -22.01 10.59 2.95
N SER A 70 -22.07 11.08 1.70
CA SER A 70 -23.25 11.79 1.19
C SER A 70 -24.49 10.87 1.15
N PRO A 71 -25.71 11.41 1.18
CA PRO A 71 -26.93 10.61 1.02
C PRO A 71 -26.92 9.75 -0.26
N GLU A 72 -26.36 10.27 -1.34
CA GLU A 72 -26.21 9.55 -2.61
C GLU A 72 -25.17 8.42 -2.50
N GLY A 73 -24.05 8.67 -1.80
CA GLY A 73 -23.04 7.66 -1.48
C GLY A 73 -23.61 6.52 -0.64
N GLN A 74 -24.37 6.84 0.41
CA GLN A 74 -25.05 5.85 1.26
C GLN A 74 -26.11 5.05 0.49
N ALA A 75 -26.90 5.70 -0.38
CA ALA A 75 -27.85 5.00 -1.24
C ALA A 75 -27.14 4.05 -2.23
N ALA A 76 -25.99 4.46 -2.77
CA ALA A 76 -25.17 3.62 -3.61
C ALA A 76 -24.53 2.46 -2.84
N GLU A 77 -24.14 2.64 -1.59
CA GLU A 77 -23.66 1.57 -0.72
C GLU A 77 -24.75 0.52 -0.46
N ALA A 78 -25.97 0.97 -0.16
CA ALA A 78 -27.14 0.12 0.05
C ALA A 78 -27.69 -0.54 -1.24
N GLY A 79 -27.12 -0.20 -2.40
CA GLY A 79 -27.57 -0.72 -3.71
C GLY A 79 -28.91 -0.14 -4.19
N THR A 80 -29.42 0.89 -3.52
CA THR A 80 -30.69 1.56 -3.86
C THR A 80 -30.51 2.73 -4.82
N GLY A 81 -29.26 3.15 -5.06
CA GLY A 81 -28.91 4.25 -5.97
C GLY A 81 -27.68 3.98 -6.84
N PRO A 82 -27.48 4.79 -7.90
CA PRO A 82 -26.26 4.77 -8.70
C PRO A 82 -25.08 5.36 -7.92
N VAL A 83 -23.85 4.96 -8.27
CA VAL A 83 -22.64 5.54 -7.68
C VAL A 83 -22.54 7.04 -8.06
N PRO A 84 -22.35 7.96 -7.10
CA PRO A 84 -22.23 9.39 -7.38
C PRO A 84 -21.06 9.73 -8.31
N PHE A 85 -21.18 10.86 -9.02
CA PHE A 85 -20.07 11.36 -9.81
C PHE A 85 -18.88 11.72 -8.90
N GLY A 86 -17.67 11.32 -9.32
CA GLY A 86 -16.47 11.50 -8.51
C GLY A 86 -16.24 10.41 -7.46
N SER A 87 -17.12 9.41 -7.36
CA SER A 87 -17.00 8.28 -6.45
C SER A 87 -16.88 6.94 -7.18
N GLU A 88 -16.43 5.92 -6.47
CA GLU A 88 -16.21 4.56 -6.97
C GLU A 88 -16.65 3.54 -5.92
N ARG A 89 -17.20 2.41 -6.37
CA ARG A 89 -17.62 1.32 -5.48
C ARG A 89 -16.49 0.32 -5.34
N PHE A 90 -16.05 0.08 -4.10
CA PHE A 90 -15.16 -1.01 -3.73
C PHE A 90 -15.92 -2.08 -2.96
N LEU A 91 -15.42 -3.31 -3.02
CA LEU A 91 -15.89 -4.40 -2.18
C LEU A 91 -14.80 -4.69 -1.14
N GLU A 92 -15.17 -4.62 0.13
CA GLU A 92 -14.32 -5.06 1.23
C GLU A 92 -14.14 -6.59 1.19
N ARG A 93 -13.19 -7.09 1.99
CA ARG A 93 -12.90 -8.54 2.07
C ARG A 93 -14.12 -9.40 2.45
N ASN A 94 -15.04 -8.84 3.22
CA ASN A 94 -16.30 -9.46 3.61
C ASN A 94 -17.42 -9.28 2.56
N SER A 95 -17.09 -8.83 1.34
CA SER A 95 -18.03 -8.49 0.26
C SER A 95 -18.99 -7.33 0.58
N ARG A 96 -18.73 -6.54 1.62
CA ARG A 96 -19.49 -5.32 1.90
C ARG A 96 -19.09 -4.23 0.90
N PRO A 97 -20.05 -3.60 0.20
CA PRO A 97 -19.73 -2.46 -0.64
C PRO A 97 -19.32 -1.27 0.23
N VAL A 98 -18.36 -0.50 -0.26
CA VAL A 98 -17.98 0.81 0.28
C VAL A 98 -17.86 1.78 -0.89
N ILE A 99 -18.43 2.97 -0.73
CA ILE A 99 -18.34 4.02 -1.74
C ILE A 99 -17.23 4.97 -1.31
N VAL A 100 -16.23 5.16 -2.17
CA VAL A 100 -15.07 6.01 -1.90
C VAL A 100 -14.96 7.10 -2.96
N LYS A 101 -14.47 8.26 -2.57
CA LYS A 101 -14.14 9.33 -3.52
C LYS A 101 -12.96 8.89 -4.38
N LYS A 102 -13.01 9.17 -5.69
CA LYS A 102 -11.92 8.85 -6.64
C LYS A 102 -10.62 9.61 -6.36
N GLN A 103 -10.70 10.73 -5.64
CA GLN A 103 -9.53 11.52 -5.29
C GLN A 103 -8.64 10.76 -4.29
N VAL A 104 -7.43 10.41 -4.75
CA VAL A 104 -6.38 9.81 -3.92
C VAL A 104 -5.73 10.89 -3.05
N ILE A 105 -5.75 10.68 -1.73
CA ILE A 105 -5.17 11.59 -0.75
C ILE A 105 -3.70 11.25 -0.52
N LEU A 106 -3.43 9.97 -0.29
CA LEU A 106 -2.07 9.45 -0.12
C LEU A 106 -1.92 8.19 -0.95
N THR A 107 -0.69 7.99 -1.44
CA THR A 107 -0.22 6.74 -2.03
C THR A 107 0.89 6.14 -1.18
N GLY A 108 1.23 4.87 -1.46
CA GLY A 108 2.40 4.18 -0.91
C GLY A 108 3.71 4.96 -0.99
N GLU A 109 3.86 5.88 -1.96
CA GLU A 109 5.06 6.71 -2.11
C GLU A 109 5.26 7.72 -0.98
N ASN A 110 4.21 8.03 -0.21
CA ASN A 110 4.26 8.96 0.91
C ASN A 110 4.59 8.25 2.25
N LEU A 111 4.94 6.95 2.20
CA LEU A 111 5.31 6.15 3.36
C LEU A 111 6.83 5.98 3.41
N THR A 112 7.40 6.17 4.60
CA THR A 112 8.81 5.87 4.88
C THR A 112 9.00 4.44 5.38
N ASP A 113 8.00 3.88 6.08
CA ASP A 113 8.06 2.55 6.66
C ASP A 113 6.66 1.98 6.90
N ALA A 114 6.55 0.64 6.97
CA ALA A 114 5.35 -0.09 7.31
C ALA A 114 5.72 -1.37 8.05
N GLN A 115 5.26 -1.53 9.29
CA GLN A 115 5.63 -2.64 10.16
C GLN A 115 4.39 -3.37 10.67
N PRO A 116 4.35 -4.72 10.60
CA PRO A 116 3.33 -5.50 11.28
C PRO A 116 3.53 -5.39 12.80
N GLY A 117 2.44 -5.36 13.53
CA GLY A 117 2.45 -5.30 14.98
C GLY A 117 1.13 -5.76 15.56
N PHE A 118 0.96 -5.52 16.84
CA PHE A 118 -0.30 -5.70 17.52
C PHE A 118 -0.75 -4.36 18.07
N ASP A 119 -2.02 -4.06 17.90
CA ASP A 119 -2.61 -2.90 18.53
C ASP A 119 -2.60 -3.08 20.06
N ASN A 120 -2.09 -2.08 20.77
CA ASN A 120 -1.85 -2.18 22.22
C ASN A 120 -3.14 -2.20 23.04
N GLN A 121 -4.28 -1.80 22.47
CA GLN A 121 -5.57 -1.76 23.17
C GLN A 121 -6.39 -3.02 22.90
N THR A 122 -6.40 -3.48 21.65
CA THR A 122 -7.24 -4.59 21.19
C THR A 122 -6.51 -5.92 21.10
N GLN A 123 -5.17 -5.91 21.14
CA GLN A 123 -4.30 -7.07 20.88
C GLN A 123 -4.53 -7.71 19.50
N GLU A 124 -5.16 -6.99 18.58
CA GLU A 124 -5.38 -7.46 17.21
C GLU A 124 -4.16 -7.16 16.34
N ALA A 125 -3.96 -8.01 15.32
CA ALA A 125 -2.89 -7.80 14.35
C ALA A 125 -3.15 -6.50 13.57
N ALA A 126 -2.17 -5.59 13.59
CA ALA A 126 -2.24 -4.28 12.98
C ALA A 126 -1.03 -4.04 12.07
N VAL A 127 -1.18 -3.09 11.14
CA VAL A 127 -0.06 -2.58 10.34
C VAL A 127 0.16 -1.13 10.72
N HIS A 128 1.33 -0.84 11.27
CA HIS A 128 1.76 0.50 11.64
C HIS A 128 2.47 1.15 10.46
N LEU A 129 1.98 2.31 10.03
CA LEU A 129 2.52 3.03 8.88
C LEU A 129 3.23 4.30 9.36
N ASN A 130 4.45 4.53 8.88
CA ASN A 130 5.15 5.79 9.05
C ASN A 130 5.11 6.58 7.74
N LEU A 131 4.64 7.83 7.84
CA LEU A 131 4.53 8.74 6.71
C LEU A 131 5.80 9.60 6.58
N ASP A 132 6.13 10.00 5.36
CA ASP A 132 7.15 11.01 5.12
C ASP A 132 6.65 12.42 5.53
N ALA A 133 7.51 13.43 5.42
CA ALA A 133 7.15 14.79 5.80
C ALA A 133 6.01 15.39 4.95
N LYS A 134 5.88 14.99 3.69
CA LYS A 134 4.81 15.46 2.79
C LYS A 134 3.49 14.75 3.12
N GLY A 135 3.51 13.42 3.21
CA GLY A 135 2.40 12.57 3.60
C GLY A 135 1.84 12.96 4.96
N SER A 136 2.70 13.19 5.95
CA SER A 136 2.29 13.61 7.29
C SER A 136 1.52 14.93 7.29
N ARG A 137 1.92 15.91 6.46
CA ARG A 137 1.21 17.19 6.34
C ARG A 137 -0.17 17.01 5.70
N ILE A 138 -0.22 16.30 4.57
CA ILE A 138 -1.48 16.00 3.87
C ILE A 138 -2.43 15.25 4.81
N PHE A 139 -1.94 14.20 5.49
CA PHE A 139 -2.73 13.38 6.39
C PHE A 139 -3.26 14.18 7.58
N ARG A 140 -2.44 15.05 8.17
CA ARG A 140 -2.86 15.94 9.25
C ARG A 140 -3.98 16.88 8.81
N ASP A 141 -3.83 17.52 7.65
CA ASP A 141 -4.79 18.51 7.18
C ASP A 141 -6.12 17.84 6.81
N VAL A 142 -6.06 16.69 6.12
CA VAL A 142 -7.27 15.92 5.77
C VAL A 142 -7.96 15.33 7.01
N THR A 143 -7.23 14.70 7.92
CA THR A 143 -7.87 14.12 9.12
C THR A 143 -8.46 15.20 10.00
N ARG A 144 -7.83 16.37 10.12
CA ARG A 144 -8.37 17.53 10.86
C ARG A 144 -9.74 17.99 10.34
N GLU A 145 -9.93 17.98 9.03
CA GLU A 145 -11.20 18.40 8.39
C GLU A 145 -12.27 17.31 8.40
N ASN A 146 -11.91 16.07 8.71
CA ASN A 146 -12.77 14.90 8.67
C ASN A 146 -12.78 14.16 10.03
N ILE A 147 -12.61 14.89 11.13
CA ILE A 147 -12.84 14.34 12.47
C ILE A 147 -14.35 14.20 12.68
N GLY A 148 -14.80 12.96 12.91
CA GLY A 148 -16.19 12.60 13.20
C GLY A 148 -16.31 11.81 14.50
#